data_AF-A0A352HQ35-F1
#
_entry.id   AF-A0A352HQ35-F1
#
_cell.length_a   1.000
_cell.length_b   1.000
_cell.length_c   1.000
_cell.angle_alpha   90.00
_cell.angle_beta   90.00
_cell.angle_gamma   90.00
#
_symmetry.space_group_name_H-M   'P 1'
#
loop_
_entity.id
_entity.type
_entity.pdbx_description
1 polymer ?
#
loop_
_entity_poly.entity_id
_entity_poly.type
_entity_poly.pdbx_seq_one_letter_code
_entity_poly.pdbx_strand_id
1 'polypeptide(L)'
;MEDLENSSIYAMYVSSGGMTLGDRDYYLKNDKHNKEVREAYKKMMHRMLTLSGYSKKDATRIVKNVMKIETALADSAWTREQSRNIVAMNNRYTMQQLQKTYPNVDWVRYFDATMGINDLTGVIVTEESSINQANALLASTTEREKKDYYIWTVIRSGAGYLSDDFADASFQFNKVVSGVETMRPRWKRALGATEGALGEAIGQLYVEKYFPQSSKDYMVGLVENLRTALGKHIMNLKWMSEDTKIQALKKLFAITVKIGYPDK
;
A
#
# COMPACT_ATOMS: atom_id res chain seq x y z
N MET A 1 -5.82 6.83 9.65
CA MET A 1 -4.69 7.77 9.48
C MET A 1 -5.14 9.11 10.06
N GLU A 2 -4.21 9.96 10.49
CA GLU A 2 -4.54 11.35 10.84
C GLU A 2 -5.24 12.03 9.66
N ASP A 3 -6.22 12.88 9.96
CA ASP A 3 -6.95 13.64 8.95
C ASP A 3 -6.03 14.63 8.22
N LEU A 4 -6.18 14.76 6.89
CA LEU A 4 -5.30 15.56 6.04
C LEU A 4 -5.35 17.07 6.34
N GLU A 5 -6.46 17.56 6.88
CA GLU A 5 -6.66 18.98 7.23
C GLU A 5 -6.61 19.21 8.75
N ASN A 6 -6.78 18.16 9.55
CA ASN A 6 -6.69 18.24 11.01
C ASN A 6 -5.92 17.04 11.59
N SER A 7 -4.61 17.18 11.74
CA SER A 7 -3.75 16.12 12.28
C SER A 7 -4.02 15.75 13.75
N SER A 8 -4.93 16.44 14.45
CA SER A 8 -5.31 16.12 15.83
C SER A 8 -6.41 15.07 15.92
N ILE A 9 -7.01 14.68 14.79
CA ILE A 9 -8.06 13.65 14.73
C ILE A 9 -7.71 12.59 13.69
N TYR A 10 -8.28 11.40 13.86
CA TYR A 10 -8.20 10.34 12.87
C TYR A 10 -9.38 10.42 11.89
N ALA A 11 -9.12 10.11 10.63
CA ALA A 11 -10.13 9.93 9.61
C ALA A 11 -10.09 8.52 9.02
N MET A 12 -11.25 8.07 8.54
CA MET A 12 -11.39 6.85 7.75
C MET A 12 -11.10 7.17 6.28
N TYR A 13 -10.28 6.33 5.65
CA TYR A 13 -9.89 6.50 4.26
C TYR A 13 -10.38 5.33 3.42
N VAL A 14 -10.91 5.65 2.24
CA VAL A 14 -11.20 4.67 1.18
C VAL A 14 -10.21 4.93 0.06
N SER A 15 -9.25 4.02 -0.09
CA SER A 15 -8.18 4.14 -1.08
C SER A 15 -8.36 3.20 -2.25
N SER A 16 -7.67 3.49 -3.35
CA SER A 16 -7.54 2.57 -4.47
C SER A 16 -6.85 1.28 -4.02
N GLY A 17 -7.30 0.16 -4.57
CA GLY A 17 -6.81 -1.17 -4.26
C GLY A 17 -7.14 -2.15 -5.39
N GLY A 18 -6.75 -3.41 -5.21
CA GLY A 18 -7.10 -4.48 -6.15
C GLY A 18 -6.17 -4.62 -7.35
N MET A 19 -5.03 -3.92 -7.40
CA MET A 19 -3.97 -4.21 -8.37
C MET A 19 -2.84 -4.99 -7.70
N THR A 20 -2.55 -6.19 -8.20
CA THR A 20 -1.53 -7.06 -7.62
C THR A 20 -0.10 -6.68 -8.03
N LEU A 21 0.11 -6.13 -9.22
CA LEU A 21 1.45 -5.77 -9.72
C LEU A 21 2.02 -4.49 -9.10
N GLY A 22 1.24 -3.80 -8.25
CA GLY A 22 1.70 -2.64 -7.48
C GLY A 22 1.88 -1.34 -8.28
N ASP A 23 1.76 -1.39 -9.61
CA ASP A 23 1.78 -0.22 -10.48
C ASP A 23 0.90 -0.42 -11.70
N ARG A 24 0.17 0.63 -12.10
CA ARG A 24 -0.71 0.59 -13.28
C ARG A 24 0.04 0.35 -14.58
N ASP A 25 1.27 0.83 -14.69
CA ASP A 25 2.06 0.73 -15.91
C ASP A 25 2.40 -0.72 -16.25
N TYR A 26 2.52 -1.60 -15.24
CA TYR A 26 2.68 -3.03 -15.46
C TYR A 26 1.51 -3.66 -16.22
N TYR A 27 0.32 -3.07 -16.18
CA TYR A 27 -0.83 -3.53 -16.94
C TYR A 27 -0.93 -2.85 -18.31
N LEU A 28 -0.60 -1.56 -18.39
CA LEU A 28 -0.93 -0.70 -19.54
C LEU A 28 0.21 -0.54 -20.56
N LYS A 29 1.48 -0.53 -20.12
CA LYS A 29 2.61 -0.31 -21.02
C LYS A 29 2.99 -1.57 -21.79
N ASN A 30 3.36 -1.41 -23.06
CA ASN A 30 3.64 -2.52 -23.98
C ASN A 30 5.12 -2.71 -24.34
N ASP A 31 6.02 -2.10 -23.58
CA ASP A 31 7.45 -2.39 -23.68
C ASP A 31 7.77 -3.83 -23.22
N LYS A 32 8.98 -4.26 -23.54
CA LYS A 32 9.46 -5.62 -23.31
C LYS A 32 9.34 -6.05 -21.85
N HIS A 33 9.81 -5.21 -20.92
CA HIS A 33 9.84 -5.55 -19.50
C HIS A 33 8.42 -5.69 -18.93
N ASN A 34 7.53 -4.74 -19.23
CA ASN A 34 6.14 -4.81 -18.74
C ASN A 34 5.39 -6.05 -19.30
N LYS A 35 5.66 -6.45 -20.55
CA LYS A 35 5.13 -7.71 -21.10
C LYS A 35 5.68 -8.93 -20.38
N GLU A 36 6.98 -8.98 -20.11
CA GLU A 36 7.62 -10.07 -19.36
C GLU A 36 7.04 -10.21 -17.95
N VAL A 37 6.82 -9.10 -17.25
CA VAL A 37 6.19 -9.08 -15.92
C VAL A 37 4.76 -9.60 -15.97
N ARG A 38 3.94 -9.17 -16.94
CA ARG A 38 2.57 -9.70 -17.10
C ARG A 38 2.54 -11.19 -17.37
N GLU A 39 3.43 -11.70 -18.22
CA GLU A 39 3.51 -13.12 -18.51
C GLU A 39 4.02 -13.93 -17.30
N ALA A 40 4.99 -13.40 -16.55
CA ALA A 40 5.44 -14.00 -15.29
C ALA A 40 4.31 -14.05 -14.25
N TYR A 41 3.50 -13.00 -14.16
CA TYR A 41 2.35 -12.94 -13.28
C TYR A 41 1.29 -13.98 -13.62
N LYS A 42 0.94 -14.11 -14.91
CA LYS A 42 0.03 -15.17 -15.38
C LYS A 42 0.56 -16.56 -15.06
N LYS A 43 1.86 -16.80 -15.26
CA LYS A 43 2.51 -18.08 -14.93
C LYS A 43 2.42 -18.39 -13.43
N MET A 44 2.69 -17.40 -12.58
CA MET A 44 2.56 -17.53 -11.12
C MET A 44 1.13 -17.89 -10.72
N MET A 45 0.13 -17.17 -11.25
CA MET A 45 -1.28 -17.47 -10.99
C MET A 45 -1.63 -18.90 -11.42
N HIS A 46 -1.27 -19.31 -12.63
CA HIS A 46 -1.51 -20.67 -13.11
C HIS A 46 -0.88 -21.72 -12.21
N ARG A 47 0.38 -21.53 -11.79
CA ARG A 47 1.08 -22.46 -10.90
C ARG A 47 0.36 -22.58 -9.56
N MET A 48 0.06 -21.45 -8.92
CA MET A 48 -0.62 -21.44 -7.61
C MET A 48 -2.03 -22.03 -7.70
N LEU A 49 -2.79 -21.73 -8.73
CA LEU A 49 -4.13 -22.31 -8.94
C LEU A 49 -4.06 -23.83 -9.12
N THR A 50 -3.06 -24.32 -9.86
CA THR A 50 -2.84 -25.76 -10.03
C THR A 50 -2.47 -26.43 -8.70
N LEU A 51 -1.58 -25.80 -7.92
CA LEU A 51 -1.20 -26.27 -6.58
C LEU A 51 -2.40 -26.29 -5.62
N SER A 52 -3.34 -25.37 -5.79
CA SER A 52 -4.62 -25.34 -5.05
C SER A 52 -5.69 -26.30 -5.59
N GLY A 53 -5.35 -27.18 -6.54
CA GLY A 53 -6.23 -28.23 -7.05
C GLY A 53 -7.18 -27.83 -8.19
N TYR A 54 -7.04 -26.63 -8.76
CA TYR A 54 -7.86 -26.23 -9.91
C TYR A 54 -7.41 -26.91 -11.20
N SER A 55 -8.38 -27.30 -12.02
CA SER A 55 -8.09 -27.84 -13.36
C SER A 55 -7.40 -26.79 -14.25
N LYS A 56 -6.67 -27.22 -15.28
CA LYS A 56 -6.05 -26.31 -16.27
C LYS A 56 -7.08 -25.36 -16.89
N LYS A 57 -8.30 -25.86 -17.16
CA LYS A 57 -9.40 -25.07 -17.72
C LYS A 57 -9.87 -24.00 -16.75
N ASP A 58 -10.08 -24.34 -15.48
CA ASP A 58 -10.49 -23.38 -14.45
C ASP A 58 -9.42 -22.36 -14.17
N ALA A 59 -8.16 -22.79 -14.04
CA ALA A 59 -7.03 -21.89 -13.84
C ALA A 59 -6.92 -20.86 -14.98
N THR A 60 -7.11 -21.28 -16.23
CA THR A 60 -7.10 -20.39 -17.40
C THR A 60 -8.24 -19.37 -17.36
N ARG A 61 -9.45 -19.79 -16.99
CA ARG A 61 -10.58 -18.88 -16.81
C ARG A 61 -10.30 -17.85 -15.70
N ILE A 62 -9.83 -18.32 -14.54
CA ILE A 62 -9.54 -17.46 -13.40
C ILE A 62 -8.48 -16.42 -13.77
N VAL A 63 -7.36 -16.84 -14.36
CA VAL A 63 -6.29 -15.94 -14.83
C VAL A 63 -6.83 -14.88 -15.79
N LYS A 64 -7.65 -15.28 -16.76
CA LYS A 64 -8.25 -14.35 -17.73
C LYS A 64 -9.12 -13.30 -17.02
N ASN A 65 -9.97 -13.74 -16.10
CA ASN A 65 -10.91 -12.86 -15.39
C ASN A 65 -10.18 -11.91 -14.43
N VAL A 66 -9.17 -12.40 -13.70
CA VAL A 66 -8.30 -11.57 -12.86
C VAL A 66 -7.61 -10.50 -13.69
N MET A 67 -6.94 -10.89 -14.79
CA MET A 67 -6.25 -9.93 -15.65
C MET A 67 -7.21 -8.88 -16.23
N LYS A 68 -8.43 -9.27 -16.62
CA LYS A 68 -9.46 -8.35 -17.09
C LYS A 68 -9.81 -7.30 -16.02
N ILE A 69 -10.10 -7.75 -14.80
CA ILE A 69 -10.52 -6.87 -13.70
C ILE A 69 -9.36 -5.96 -13.27
N GLU A 70 -8.18 -6.51 -13.01
CA GLU A 70 -7.03 -5.73 -12.56
C GLU A 70 -6.55 -4.73 -13.63
N THR A 71 -6.63 -5.08 -14.92
CA THR A 71 -6.28 -4.14 -16.01
C THR A 71 -7.28 -2.99 -16.09
N ALA A 72 -8.58 -3.25 -15.89
CA ALA A 72 -9.59 -2.20 -15.87
C ALA A 72 -9.39 -1.24 -14.67
N LEU A 73 -9.04 -1.77 -13.49
CA LEU A 73 -8.67 -0.95 -12.33
C LEU A 73 -7.43 -0.10 -12.63
N ALA A 74 -6.39 -0.70 -13.22
CA ALA A 74 -5.16 -0.01 -13.60
C ALA A 74 -5.38 1.13 -14.60
N ASP A 75 -6.30 0.95 -15.55
CA ASP A 75 -6.62 1.99 -16.54
C ASP A 75 -7.12 3.28 -15.88
N SER A 76 -7.97 3.14 -14.84
CA SER A 76 -8.51 4.26 -14.06
C SER A 76 -7.58 4.80 -12.96
N ALA A 77 -6.49 4.10 -12.69
CA ALA A 77 -5.58 4.43 -11.60
C ALA A 77 -4.75 5.68 -11.92
N TRP A 78 -4.45 6.47 -10.89
CA TRP A 78 -3.53 7.60 -10.99
C TRP A 78 -2.12 7.17 -11.38
N THR A 79 -1.43 8.04 -12.12
CA THR A 79 0.02 7.90 -12.31
C THR A 79 0.76 8.16 -11.00
N ARG A 80 2.05 7.82 -10.97
CA ARG A 80 2.94 8.10 -9.83
C ARG A 80 3.02 9.59 -9.53
N GLU A 81 2.99 10.43 -10.56
CA GLU A 81 3.03 11.89 -10.45
C GLU A 81 1.74 12.43 -9.83
N GLN A 82 0.58 11.95 -10.29
CA GLN A 82 -0.72 12.33 -9.73
C GLN A 82 -0.83 11.93 -8.24
N SER A 83 -0.34 10.73 -7.90
CA SER A 83 -0.34 10.19 -6.53
C SER A 83 0.52 10.98 -5.53
N ARG A 84 1.34 11.94 -5.99
CA ARG A 84 2.11 12.84 -5.11
C ARG A 84 1.33 14.09 -4.69
N ASN A 85 0.14 14.31 -5.25
CA ASN A 85 -0.72 15.44 -4.90
C ASN A 85 -1.61 15.08 -3.70
N ILE A 86 -1.12 15.37 -2.49
CA ILE A 86 -1.83 15.09 -1.23
C ILE A 86 -3.18 15.83 -1.16
N VAL A 87 -3.26 17.06 -1.70
CA VAL A 87 -4.49 17.86 -1.68
C VAL A 87 -5.58 17.18 -2.52
N ALA A 88 -5.22 16.63 -3.68
CA ALA A 88 -6.16 15.91 -4.54
C ALA A 88 -6.70 14.62 -3.89
N MET A 89 -6.02 14.07 -2.88
CA MET A 89 -6.49 12.89 -2.14
C MET A 89 -7.57 13.21 -1.11
N ASN A 90 -7.87 14.49 -0.84
CA ASN A 90 -8.78 14.89 0.23
C ASN A 90 -10.24 15.05 -0.24
N ASN A 91 -10.85 13.97 -0.71
CA ASN A 91 -12.24 14.00 -1.19
C ASN A 91 -13.18 13.48 -0.10
N ARG A 92 -13.81 14.40 0.64
CA ARG A 92 -14.67 14.07 1.79
C ARG A 92 -16.08 13.69 1.36
N TYR A 93 -16.57 12.59 1.92
CA TYR A 93 -17.95 12.12 1.74
C TYR A 93 -18.59 11.86 3.10
N THR A 94 -19.80 12.35 3.32
CA THR A 94 -20.67 11.76 4.35
C THR A 94 -21.05 10.34 3.94
N MET A 95 -21.44 9.50 4.89
CA MET A 95 -21.87 8.13 4.55
C MET A 95 -23.05 8.11 3.56
N GLN A 96 -23.95 9.09 3.63
CA GLN A 96 -25.06 9.23 2.69
C GLN A 96 -24.58 9.58 1.28
N GLN A 97 -23.64 10.52 1.17
CA GLN A 97 -23.03 10.88 -0.12
C GLN A 97 -22.27 9.70 -0.71
N LEU A 98 -21.50 8.97 0.11
CA LEU A 98 -20.73 7.80 -0.33
C LEU A 98 -21.64 6.71 -0.93
N GLN A 99 -22.73 6.39 -0.25
CA GLN A 99 -23.72 5.40 -0.73
C GLN A 99 -24.40 5.85 -2.03
N LYS A 100 -24.72 7.15 -2.14
CA LYS A 100 -25.32 7.70 -3.36
C LYS A 100 -24.36 7.67 -4.55
N THR A 101 -23.09 8.01 -4.32
CA THR A 101 -22.07 8.10 -5.38
C THR A 101 -21.58 6.71 -5.81
N TYR A 102 -21.45 5.77 -4.87
CA TYR A 102 -20.96 4.41 -5.12
C TYR A 102 -21.98 3.35 -4.68
N PRO A 103 -23.14 3.25 -5.35
CA PRO A 103 -24.27 2.44 -4.89
C PRO A 103 -24.07 0.92 -5.04
N ASN A 104 -23.05 0.48 -5.79
CA ASN A 104 -22.80 -0.95 -6.02
C ASN A 104 -21.96 -1.60 -4.91
N VAL A 105 -21.60 -0.83 -3.88
CA VAL A 105 -20.95 -1.30 -2.67
C VAL A 105 -21.94 -1.17 -1.52
N ASP A 106 -22.16 -2.25 -0.79
CA ASP A 106 -22.93 -2.23 0.46
C ASP A 106 -22.05 -1.67 1.60
N TRP A 107 -21.89 -0.35 1.61
CA TRP A 107 -21.02 0.35 2.56
C TRP A 107 -21.44 0.13 4.01
N VAL A 108 -22.74 0.04 4.27
CA VAL A 108 -23.27 -0.22 5.63
C VAL A 108 -22.81 -1.59 6.09
N ARG A 109 -23.03 -2.65 5.30
CA ARG A 109 -22.54 -3.99 5.64
C ARG A 109 -21.02 -4.08 5.72
N TYR A 110 -20.32 -3.35 4.84
CA TYR A 110 -18.86 -3.33 4.86
C TYR A 110 -18.33 -2.78 6.19
N PHE A 111 -18.80 -1.60 6.61
CA PHE A 111 -18.30 -0.99 7.84
C PHE A 111 -18.87 -1.63 9.11
N ASP A 112 -20.19 -1.87 9.19
CA ASP A 112 -20.82 -2.45 10.37
C ASP A 112 -20.48 -3.94 10.50
N ALA A 113 -20.98 -4.78 9.58
CA ALA A 113 -20.89 -6.23 9.74
C ALA A 113 -19.48 -6.81 9.54
N THR A 114 -18.61 -6.15 8.75
CA THR A 114 -17.27 -6.68 8.46
C THR A 114 -16.20 -6.03 9.33
N MET A 115 -16.30 -4.73 9.60
CA MET A 115 -15.29 -4.00 10.38
C MET A 115 -15.72 -3.69 11.82
N GLY A 116 -17.01 -3.84 12.17
CA GLY A 116 -17.54 -3.50 13.50
C GLY A 116 -17.58 -1.99 13.77
N ILE A 117 -17.74 -1.18 12.72
CA ILE A 117 -17.72 0.29 12.79
C ILE A 117 -19.12 0.84 12.48
N ASN A 118 -19.85 1.20 13.54
CA ASN A 118 -21.29 1.46 13.44
C ASN A 118 -21.63 2.96 13.45
N ASP A 119 -20.71 3.80 13.97
CA ASP A 119 -20.89 5.25 14.13
C ASP A 119 -20.04 6.07 13.16
N LEU A 120 -19.72 5.51 11.98
CA LEU A 120 -18.94 6.21 10.97
C LEU A 120 -19.74 7.35 10.35
N THR A 121 -19.29 8.59 10.50
CA THR A 121 -19.99 9.78 9.98
C THR A 121 -19.62 10.10 8.52
N GLY A 122 -18.41 9.75 8.11
CA GLY A 122 -17.90 9.99 6.77
C GLY A 122 -16.51 9.40 6.54
N VAL A 123 -16.04 9.54 5.31
CA VAL A 123 -14.75 9.02 4.83
C VAL A 123 -14.05 10.04 3.93
N ILE A 124 -12.74 9.84 3.76
CA ILE A 124 -11.94 10.51 2.74
C ILE A 124 -11.63 9.49 1.63
N VAL A 125 -12.11 9.75 0.42
CA VAL A 125 -11.79 8.95 -0.77
C VAL A 125 -10.49 9.48 -1.38
N THR A 126 -9.43 8.67 -1.37
CA THR A 126 -8.09 9.15 -1.80
C THR A 126 -7.94 9.23 -3.30
N GLU A 127 -8.76 8.50 -4.06
CA GLU A 127 -8.64 8.41 -5.51
C GLU A 127 -10.01 8.08 -6.14
N GLU A 128 -10.80 9.12 -6.41
CA GLU A 128 -12.18 8.95 -6.88
C GLU A 128 -12.28 8.19 -8.21
N SER A 129 -11.32 8.35 -9.13
CA SER A 129 -11.30 7.65 -10.42
C SER A 129 -11.25 6.13 -10.24
N SER A 130 -10.39 5.65 -9.35
CA SER A 130 -10.28 4.22 -9.04
C SER A 130 -11.53 3.68 -8.34
N ILE A 131 -12.13 4.42 -7.41
CA ILE A 131 -13.35 3.98 -6.73
C ILE A 131 -14.55 3.99 -7.69
N ASN A 132 -14.64 4.97 -8.59
CA ASN A 132 -15.63 4.99 -9.67
C ASN A 132 -15.53 3.73 -10.54
N GLN A 133 -14.31 3.36 -10.95
CA GLN A 133 -14.09 2.17 -11.75
C GLN A 133 -14.43 0.88 -10.99
N ALA A 134 -14.05 0.78 -9.71
CA ALA A 134 -14.42 -0.36 -8.86
C ALA A 134 -15.95 -0.49 -8.73
N ASN A 135 -16.65 0.62 -8.49
CA ASN A 135 -18.11 0.68 -8.44
C ASN A 135 -18.75 0.23 -9.77
N ALA A 136 -18.21 0.67 -10.92
CA ALA A 136 -18.68 0.25 -12.24
C ALA A 136 -18.41 -1.24 -12.52
N LEU A 137 -17.24 -1.76 -12.13
CA LEU A 137 -16.89 -3.17 -12.24
C LEU A 137 -17.81 -4.05 -11.39
N LEU A 138 -18.19 -3.60 -10.19
CA LEU A 138 -19.13 -4.34 -9.35
C LEU A 138 -20.51 -4.51 -10.00
N ALA A 139 -20.99 -3.52 -10.76
CA ALA A 139 -22.23 -3.65 -11.51
C ALA A 139 -22.08 -4.54 -12.76
N SER A 140 -20.99 -4.37 -13.51
CA SER A 140 -20.82 -4.97 -14.85
C SER A 140 -20.21 -6.38 -14.84
N THR A 141 -19.51 -6.75 -13.77
CA THR A 141 -18.82 -8.05 -13.67
C THR A 141 -19.79 -9.15 -13.26
N THR A 142 -19.76 -10.28 -13.98
CA THR A 142 -20.59 -11.45 -13.67
C THR A 142 -20.24 -12.05 -12.31
N GLU A 143 -21.18 -12.78 -11.69
CA GLU A 143 -20.92 -13.47 -10.42
C GLU A 143 -19.73 -14.45 -10.52
N ARG A 144 -19.57 -15.13 -11.67
CA ARG A 144 -18.44 -16.03 -11.90
C ARG A 144 -17.10 -15.29 -11.93
N GLU A 145 -17.03 -14.15 -12.60
CA GLU A 145 -15.81 -13.32 -12.65
C GLU A 145 -15.46 -12.77 -11.27
N LYS A 146 -16.45 -12.31 -10.49
CA LYS A 146 -16.25 -11.89 -9.09
C LYS A 146 -15.67 -13.03 -8.26
N LYS A 147 -16.26 -14.23 -8.34
CA LYS A 147 -15.76 -15.42 -7.62
C LYS A 147 -14.34 -15.80 -8.05
N ASP A 148 -14.03 -15.74 -9.34
CA ASP A 148 -12.67 -16.02 -9.84
C ASP A 148 -11.64 -15.03 -9.26
N TYR A 149 -11.99 -13.74 -9.21
CA TYR A 149 -11.14 -12.71 -8.62
C TYR A 149 -10.92 -12.91 -7.11
N TYR A 150 -11.97 -13.28 -6.37
CA TYR A 150 -11.87 -13.58 -4.94
C TYR A 150 -11.06 -14.85 -4.65
N ILE A 151 -11.24 -15.91 -5.45
CA ILE A 151 -10.43 -17.13 -5.36
C ILE A 151 -8.95 -16.78 -5.48
N TRP A 152 -8.58 -15.99 -6.48
CA TRP A 152 -7.20 -15.55 -6.64
C TRP A 152 -6.71 -14.74 -5.44
N THR A 153 -7.52 -13.79 -4.96
CA THR A 153 -7.18 -12.96 -3.80
C THR A 153 -6.87 -13.81 -2.55
N VAL A 154 -7.68 -14.83 -2.28
CA VAL A 154 -7.48 -15.74 -1.14
C VAL A 154 -6.22 -16.58 -1.32
N ILE A 155 -6.04 -17.20 -2.49
CA ILE A 155 -4.85 -18.03 -2.77
C ILE A 155 -3.57 -17.20 -2.64
N ARG A 156 -3.54 -16.01 -3.24
CA ARG A 156 -2.39 -15.11 -3.18
C ARG A 156 -2.07 -14.70 -1.75
N SER A 157 -3.08 -14.37 -0.95
CA SER A 157 -2.91 -13.94 0.44
C SER A 157 -2.41 -15.07 1.34
N GLY A 158 -2.81 -16.31 1.05
CA GLY A 158 -2.37 -17.50 1.78
C GLY A 158 -1.00 -18.04 1.35
N ALA A 159 -0.54 -17.75 0.12
CA ALA A 159 0.62 -18.41 -0.50
C ALA A 159 1.90 -18.36 0.34
N GLY A 160 2.14 -17.28 1.08
CA GLY A 160 3.32 -17.12 1.94
C GLY A 160 3.39 -18.09 3.12
N TYR A 161 2.27 -18.74 3.46
CA TYR A 161 2.12 -19.64 4.61
C TYR A 161 1.99 -21.12 4.23
N LEU A 162 2.05 -21.44 2.93
CA LEU A 162 1.86 -22.79 2.40
C LEU A 162 3.20 -23.49 2.14
N SER A 163 3.19 -24.57 1.36
CA SER A 163 4.38 -25.37 1.03
C SER A 163 5.43 -24.58 0.25
N ASP A 164 6.64 -25.14 0.17
CA ASP A 164 7.76 -24.54 -0.57
C ASP A 164 7.43 -24.36 -2.07
N ASP A 165 6.50 -25.14 -2.64
CA ASP A 165 6.03 -24.96 -4.03
C ASP A 165 5.29 -23.62 -4.25
N PHE A 166 4.52 -23.15 -3.25
CA PHE A 166 3.87 -21.82 -3.31
C PHE A 166 4.90 -20.70 -3.14
N ALA A 167 5.88 -20.90 -2.26
CA ALA A 167 6.98 -19.96 -2.07
C ALA A 167 7.83 -19.85 -3.35
N ASP A 168 8.12 -20.97 -4.02
CA ASP A 168 8.83 -21.00 -5.30
C ASP A 168 8.04 -20.27 -6.39
N ALA A 169 6.74 -20.51 -6.53
CA ALA A 169 5.91 -19.80 -7.51
C ALA A 169 5.99 -18.28 -7.35
N SER A 170 5.90 -17.78 -6.10
CA SER A 170 6.12 -16.36 -5.79
C SER A 170 7.52 -15.90 -6.12
N PHE A 171 8.53 -16.71 -5.81
CA PHE A 171 9.93 -16.38 -6.05
C PHE A 171 10.27 -16.29 -7.53
N GLN A 172 9.81 -17.22 -8.36
CA GLN A 172 10.01 -17.19 -9.82
C GLN A 172 9.44 -15.91 -10.44
N PHE A 173 8.28 -15.44 -9.96
CA PHE A 173 7.75 -14.14 -10.35
C PHE A 173 8.66 -12.98 -9.91
N ASN A 174 9.09 -12.98 -8.64
CA ASN A 174 9.98 -11.96 -8.11
C ASN A 174 11.33 -11.89 -8.84
N LYS A 175 11.86 -13.01 -9.37
CA LYS A 175 13.08 -13.00 -10.21
C LYS A 175 12.91 -12.09 -11.43
N VAL A 176 11.73 -12.13 -12.07
CA VAL A 176 11.44 -11.32 -13.25
C VAL A 176 11.27 -9.84 -12.90
N VAL A 177 10.60 -9.55 -11.78
CA VAL A 177 10.31 -8.16 -11.38
C VAL A 177 11.52 -7.44 -10.82
N SER A 178 12.30 -8.12 -9.96
CA SER A 178 13.38 -7.48 -9.18
C SER A 178 14.79 -7.90 -9.58
N GLY A 179 14.94 -8.93 -10.43
CA GLY A 179 16.23 -9.50 -10.80
C GLY A 179 16.88 -10.35 -9.70
N VAL A 180 16.20 -10.61 -8.58
CA VAL A 180 16.75 -11.44 -7.50
C VAL A 180 17.06 -12.86 -8.01
N GLU A 181 18.27 -13.35 -7.75
CA GLU A 181 18.70 -14.64 -8.30
C GLU A 181 18.40 -15.83 -7.39
N THR A 182 18.47 -15.62 -6.06
CA THR A 182 18.35 -16.67 -5.04
C THR A 182 17.30 -16.32 -3.98
N MET A 183 16.55 -17.33 -3.53
CA MET A 183 15.58 -17.15 -2.47
C MET A 183 16.31 -16.92 -1.15
N ARG A 184 15.83 -15.97 -0.35
CA ARG A 184 16.36 -15.78 1.01
C ARG A 184 16.27 -17.08 1.82
N PRO A 185 17.30 -17.43 2.61
CA PRO A 185 17.26 -18.58 3.50
C PRO A 185 16.01 -18.59 4.39
N ARG A 186 15.50 -19.78 4.71
CA ARG A 186 14.22 -19.94 5.41
C ARG A 186 14.17 -19.17 6.73
N TRP A 187 15.24 -19.14 7.51
CA TRP A 187 15.29 -18.39 8.77
C TRP A 187 15.06 -16.88 8.58
N LYS A 188 15.58 -16.27 7.50
CA LYS A 188 15.34 -14.86 7.18
C LYS A 188 13.90 -14.61 6.74
N ARG A 189 13.28 -15.56 6.03
CA ARG A 189 11.87 -15.48 5.64
C ARG A 189 10.95 -15.65 6.86
N ALA A 190 11.26 -16.60 7.74
CA ALA A 190 10.52 -16.86 8.97
C ALA A 190 10.58 -15.66 9.93
N LEU A 191 11.74 -14.99 10.03
CA LEU A 191 11.87 -13.78 10.83
C LEU A 191 10.86 -12.70 10.41
N GLY A 192 10.55 -12.58 9.11
CA GLY A 192 9.56 -11.61 8.62
C GLY A 192 8.16 -11.80 9.20
N ALA A 193 7.76 -13.03 9.52
CA ALA A 193 6.48 -13.30 10.18
C ALA A 193 6.50 -12.82 11.64
N THR A 194 7.60 -13.07 12.36
CA THR A 194 7.76 -12.62 13.74
C THR A 194 7.88 -11.10 13.82
N GLU A 195 8.65 -10.46 12.94
CA GLU A 195 8.73 -9.00 12.82
C GLU A 195 7.38 -8.37 12.50
N GLY A 196 6.59 -8.98 11.62
CA GLY A 196 5.25 -8.50 11.29
C GLY A 196 4.27 -8.57 12.46
N ALA A 197 4.46 -9.52 13.39
CA ALA A 197 3.59 -9.70 14.54
C ALA A 197 4.08 -8.98 15.81
N LEU A 198 5.40 -8.87 16.00
CA LEU A 198 6.06 -8.48 17.26
C LEU A 198 7.26 -7.54 17.03
N GLY A 199 7.27 -6.77 15.95
CA GLY A 199 8.42 -5.94 15.56
C GLY A 199 8.91 -4.98 16.65
N GLU A 200 8.01 -4.35 17.41
CA GLU A 200 8.40 -3.47 18.52
C GLU A 200 9.06 -4.24 19.68
N ALA A 201 8.55 -5.41 20.04
CA ALA A 201 9.13 -6.24 21.09
C ALA A 201 10.51 -6.78 20.70
N ILE A 202 10.70 -7.17 19.44
CA ILE A 202 12.02 -7.55 18.91
C ILE A 202 12.95 -6.34 18.91
N GLY A 203 12.44 -5.17 18.50
CA GLY A 203 13.17 -3.91 18.51
C GLY A 203 13.70 -3.54 19.90
N GLN A 204 12.90 -3.74 20.96
CA GLN A 204 13.33 -3.50 22.33
C GLN A 204 14.55 -4.35 22.72
N LEU A 205 14.51 -5.66 22.44
CA LEU A 205 15.63 -6.57 22.71
C LEU A 205 16.89 -6.20 21.90
N TYR A 206 16.69 -5.77 20.66
CA TYR A 206 17.79 -5.32 19.82
C TYR A 206 18.45 -4.06 20.38
N VAL A 207 17.65 -3.07 20.79
CA VAL A 207 18.12 -1.80 21.36
C VAL A 207 18.90 -2.03 22.64
N GLU A 208 18.36 -2.83 23.56
CA GLU A 208 19.02 -3.18 24.83
C GLU A 208 20.44 -3.74 24.60
N LYS A 209 20.60 -4.55 23.55
CA LYS A 209 21.87 -5.24 23.28
C LYS A 209 22.84 -4.45 22.41
N TYR A 210 22.34 -3.64 21.47
CA TYR A 210 23.16 -3.11 20.38
C TYR A 210 23.06 -1.59 20.19
N PHE A 211 22.16 -0.90 20.89
CA PHE A 211 21.98 0.55 20.73
C PHE A 211 22.29 1.30 22.04
N PRO A 212 23.55 1.67 22.27
CA PRO A 212 23.92 2.39 23.49
C PRO A 212 23.32 3.80 23.50
N GLN A 213 22.97 4.29 24.70
CA GLN A 213 22.40 5.62 24.89
C GLN A 213 23.27 6.74 24.27
N SER A 214 24.60 6.59 24.29
CA SER A 214 25.53 7.55 23.69
C SER A 214 25.30 7.76 22.18
N SER A 215 24.84 6.74 21.45
CA SER A 215 24.47 6.87 20.04
C SER A 215 23.20 7.71 19.86
N LYS A 216 22.23 7.58 20.77
CA LYS A 216 21.01 8.41 20.77
C LYS A 216 21.38 9.87 21.01
N ASP A 217 22.17 10.14 22.04
CA ASP A 217 22.56 11.50 22.44
C ASP A 217 23.35 12.21 21.32
N TYR A 218 24.30 11.48 20.70
CA TYR A 218 25.05 11.99 19.55
C TYR A 218 24.13 12.37 18.38
N MET A 219 23.19 11.49 18.03
CA MET A 219 22.27 11.73 16.92
C MET A 219 21.29 12.87 17.21
N VAL A 220 20.84 13.03 18.46
CA VAL A 220 20.04 14.20 18.89
C VAL A 220 20.82 15.49 18.62
N GLY A 221 22.08 15.55 19.06
CA GLY A 221 22.94 16.70 18.80
C GLY A 221 23.14 16.99 17.31
N LEU A 222 23.36 15.94 16.51
CA LEU A 222 23.49 16.10 15.05
C LEU A 222 22.21 16.64 14.40
N VAL A 223 21.03 16.16 14.80
CA VAL A 223 19.76 16.65 14.26
C VAL A 223 19.56 18.12 14.61
N GLU A 224 19.90 18.56 15.82
CA GLU A 224 19.80 19.98 16.18
C GLU A 224 20.81 20.87 15.44
N ASN A 225 22.00 20.34 15.14
CA ASN A 225 22.96 21.02 14.27
C ASN A 225 22.39 21.18 12.84
N LEU A 226 21.78 20.14 12.29
CA LEU A 226 21.12 20.19 10.97
C LEU A 226 19.92 21.14 10.97
N ARG A 227 19.10 21.14 12.03
CA ARG A 227 17.98 22.06 12.20
C ARG A 227 18.47 23.50 12.18
N THR A 228 19.53 23.80 12.94
CA THR A 228 20.16 25.12 12.97
C THR A 228 20.70 25.53 11.60
N ALA A 229 21.42 24.64 10.92
CA ALA A 229 22.00 24.90 9.60
C ALA A 229 20.91 25.16 8.54
N LEU A 230 19.84 24.36 8.53
CA LEU A 230 18.72 24.54 7.62
C LEU A 230 17.96 25.83 7.91
N GLY A 231 17.77 26.20 9.18
CA GLY A 231 17.16 27.48 9.56
C GLY A 231 17.95 28.67 9.01
N LYS A 232 19.28 28.65 9.16
CA LYS A 232 20.17 29.66 8.55
C LYS A 232 20.07 29.67 7.02
N HIS A 233 19.98 28.51 6.39
CA HIS A 233 19.83 28.41 4.95
C HIS A 233 18.50 29.03 4.48
N ILE A 234 17.37 28.69 5.12
CA ILE A 234 16.03 29.22 4.80
C ILE A 234 16.02 30.75 4.81
N MET A 235 16.60 31.38 5.83
CA MET A 235 16.62 32.84 5.95
C MET A 235 17.37 33.52 4.80
N ASN A 236 18.37 32.85 4.22
CA ASN A 236 19.19 33.37 3.13
C ASN A 236 18.62 33.10 1.73
N LEU A 237 17.48 32.40 1.61
CA LEU A 237 16.87 32.11 0.30
C LEU A 237 16.20 33.34 -0.29
N LYS A 238 16.73 33.82 -1.42
CA LYS A 238 16.26 35.05 -2.10
C LYS A 238 14.93 34.90 -2.83
N TRP A 239 14.49 33.67 -3.10
CA TRP A 239 13.27 33.39 -3.85
C TRP A 239 12.01 33.29 -2.97
N MET A 240 12.18 33.21 -1.63
CA MET A 240 11.07 33.20 -0.68
C MET A 240 10.82 34.58 -0.10
N SER A 241 9.54 34.93 0.09
CA SER A 241 9.16 36.10 0.88
C SER A 241 9.48 35.90 2.35
N GLU A 242 9.58 37.00 3.10
CA GLU A 242 9.82 36.95 4.54
C GLU A 242 8.72 36.20 5.30
N ASP A 243 7.46 36.39 4.93
CA ASP A 243 6.34 35.66 5.54
C ASP A 243 6.45 34.15 5.33
N THR A 244 6.82 33.70 4.12
CA THR A 244 7.03 32.28 3.85
C THR A 244 8.21 31.71 4.63
N LYS A 245 9.31 32.46 4.77
CA LYS A 245 10.46 32.05 5.60
C LYS A 245 10.07 31.87 7.06
N ILE A 246 9.27 32.77 7.63
CA ILE A 246 8.77 32.65 9.01
C ILE A 246 7.95 31.38 9.19
N GLN A 247 7.05 31.07 8.25
CA GLN A 247 6.26 29.83 8.30
C GLN A 247 7.14 28.59 8.14
N ALA A 248 8.14 28.63 7.26
CA ALA A 248 9.10 27.54 7.09
C ALA A 248 9.91 27.27 8.38
N LEU A 249 10.34 28.33 9.09
CA LEU A 249 11.01 28.20 10.38
C LEU A 249 10.07 27.62 11.45
N LYS A 250 8.82 28.10 11.54
CA LYS A 250 7.82 27.53 12.47
C LYS A 250 7.67 26.03 12.24
N LYS A 251 7.54 25.59 10.99
CA LYS A 251 7.48 24.17 10.64
C LYS A 251 8.76 23.43 11.03
N LEU A 252 9.93 23.99 10.71
CA LEU A 252 11.23 23.39 11.03
C LEU A 252 11.40 23.14 12.53
N PHE A 253 10.99 24.07 13.39
CA PHE A 253 11.07 23.91 14.85
C PHE A 253 9.95 23.05 15.44
N ALA A 254 8.84 22.85 14.70
CA ALA A 254 7.79 21.91 15.10
C ALA A 254 8.09 20.44 14.73
N ILE A 255 9.16 20.16 13.98
CA ILE A 255 9.54 18.77 13.63
C ILE A 255 9.89 18.00 14.91
N THR A 256 9.09 16.97 15.20
CA THR A 256 9.36 15.97 16.23
C THR A 256 10.36 14.94 15.69
N VAL A 257 11.40 14.67 16.46
CA VAL A 257 12.50 13.77 16.06
C VAL A 257 12.30 12.40 16.73
N LYS A 258 12.36 11.33 15.94
CA LYS A 258 12.34 9.94 16.44
C LYS A 258 13.70 9.30 16.16
N ILE A 259 14.47 8.95 17.20
CA ILE A 259 15.84 8.42 17.08
C ILE A 259 15.96 7.08 17.81
N GLY A 260 16.32 6.03 17.07
CA GLY A 260 16.59 4.70 17.61
C GLY A 260 15.31 3.93 17.93
N TYR A 261 14.65 4.30 19.02
CA TYR A 261 13.49 3.58 19.58
C TYR A 261 12.51 4.55 20.23
N PRO A 262 11.21 4.20 20.29
CA PRO A 262 10.22 5.04 20.97
C PRO A 262 10.46 5.01 22.48
N ASP A 263 10.23 6.13 23.15
CA ASP A 263 10.39 6.20 24.62
C ASP A 263 9.25 5.47 25.38
N LYS A 264 8.15 5.17 24.67
CA LYS A 264 6.97 4.45 25.15
C LYS A 264 6.44 3.52 24.06
#